data_AF-A0A2G9XYT3-F1
#
_entry.id   AF-A0A2G9XYT3-F1
#
_cell.length_a   1.000
_cell.length_b   1.000
_cell.length_c   1.000
_cell.angle_alpha   90.00
_cell.angle_beta   90.00
_cell.angle_gamma   90.00
#
_symmetry.space_group_name_H-M   'P 1'
#
loop_
_entity.id
_entity.type
_entity.pdbx_description
1 polymer ?
#
loop_
_entity_poly.entity_id
_entity_poly.type
_entity_poly.pdbx_seq_one_letter_code
_entity_poly.pdbx_strand_id
1 'polypeptide(L)' 'MKWGKILAIMVIAVSLYAADGDNWFGLSAVNGPADDISNIRGLCAGSDLDQDGKPEIIVTDYRNGGMVHVYEVTGDNT' A
#
# COMPACT_ATOMS: atom_id res chain seq x y z
N MET A 1 -7.23 45.83 4.61
CA MET A 1 -6.08 44.98 4.97
C MET A 1 -6.42 43.80 5.90
N LYS A 2 -7.47 43.83 6.74
CA LYS A 2 -7.84 42.71 7.64
C LYS A 2 -8.24 41.42 6.89
N TRP A 3 -8.99 41.55 5.80
CA TRP A 3 -9.54 40.42 5.04
C TRP A 3 -8.51 39.62 4.24
N GLY A 4 -7.52 40.29 3.64
CA GLY A 4 -6.44 39.61 2.91
C GLY A 4 -5.57 38.73 3.82
N LYS A 5 -5.38 39.14 5.09
CA LYS A 5 -4.67 38.33 6.09
C LYS A 5 -5.44 37.07 6.48
N ILE A 6 -6.76 37.19 6.66
CA ILE A 6 -7.63 36.05 6.94
C ILE A 6 -7.63 35.06 5.77
N LEU A 7 -7.73 35.56 4.54
CA LEU A 7 -7.70 34.72 3.35
C LEU A 7 -6.35 34.00 3.18
N ALA A 8 -5.24 34.69 3.42
CA ALA A 8 -3.90 34.09 3.36
C ALA A 8 -3.73 32.97 4.41
N ILE A 9 -4.24 33.16 5.63
CA ILE A 9 -4.23 32.13 6.68
C ILE A 9 -5.05 30.90 6.27
N MET A 10 -6.23 31.12 5.67
CA MET A 10 -7.09 30.03 5.22
C MET A 10 -6.45 29.21 4.09
N VAL A 11 -5.80 29.87 3.13
CA VAL A 11 -5.10 29.19 2.02
C VAL A 11 -3.93 28.35 2.55
N ILE A 12 -3.14 28.89 3.49
CA ILE A 12 -2.03 28.15 4.10
C ILE A 12 -2.55 26.95 4.90
N ALA A 13 -3.59 27.11 5.70
CA ALA A 13 -4.16 26.03 6.51
C ALA A 13 -4.71 24.87 5.65
N VAL A 14 -5.40 25.19 4.54
CA VAL A 14 -5.90 24.17 3.60
C VAL A 14 -4.76 23.44 2.89
N SER A 15 -3.70 24.17 2.54
CA SER A 15 -2.52 23.59 1.86
C SER A 15 -1.74 22.63 2.75
N LEU A 16 -1.67 22.93 4.06
CA LEU A 16 -1.03 22.06 5.05
C LEU A 16 -1.86 20.79 5.28
N TYR A 17 -3.19 20.91 5.40
CA TYR A 17 -4.07 19.75 5.58
C TYR A 17 -4.09 18.78 4.38
N ALA A 18 -3.89 19.30 3.17
CA ALA A 18 -3.80 18.48 1.96
C ALA A 18 -2.42 17.80 1.78
N ALA A 19 -1.40 18.19 2.56
CA ALA A 19 -0.05 17.67 2.45
C ALA A 19 0.24 16.49 3.38
N ASP A 20 -0.65 16.18 4.35
CA ASP A 20 -0.48 15.08 5.31
C ASP A 20 -0.89 13.71 4.70
N GLY A 21 -0.55 13.51 3.44
CA GLY A 21 -0.73 12.28 2.69
C GLY A 21 0.59 11.79 2.14
N ASP A 22 1.68 11.86 2.91
CA ASP A 22 2.87 11.09 2.60
C ASP A 22 2.53 9.63 2.90
N ASN A 23 2.11 8.90 1.86
CA ASN A 23 2.06 7.46 1.93
C ASN A 23 3.50 6.96 2.01
N TRP A 24 4.06 7.03 3.21
CA TRP A 24 5.35 6.47 3.53
C TRP A 24 5.24 4.95 3.42
N PHE A 25 5.49 4.43 2.23
CA PHE A 25 5.67 3.00 2.00
C PHE A 25 7.06 2.61 2.51
N GLY A 26 7.21 2.61 3.84
CA GLY A 26 8.34 1.98 4.49
C GLY A 26 8.24 0.47 4.28
N LEU A 27 9.32 -0.15 3.79
CA LEU A 27 9.45 -1.60 3.69
C LEU A 27 9.27 -2.22 5.10
N SER A 28 8.08 -2.74 5.39
CA SER A 28 7.69 -3.17 6.75
C SER A 28 8.28 -4.52 7.17
N ALA A 29 8.68 -5.35 6.21
CA ALA A 29 9.36 -6.62 6.45
C ALA A 29 9.97 -7.15 5.17
N VAL A 30 11.13 -7.81 5.28
CA VAL A 30 11.66 -8.74 4.28
C VAL A 30 11.86 -10.04 5.02
N ASN A 31 11.09 -11.08 4.67
CA ASN A 31 11.43 -12.42 5.12
C ASN A 31 12.73 -12.83 4.40
N GLY A 32 13.65 -13.51 5.10
CA GLY A 32 14.94 -13.95 4.54
C GLY A 32 14.81 -14.71 3.21
N PRO A 33 15.92 -15.08 2.55
CA PRO A 33 16.14 -15.10 1.08
C PRO A 33 15.21 -15.99 0.21
N ALA A 34 13.89 -15.85 0.32
CA ALA A 34 12.91 -16.72 -0.33
C ALA A 34 12.06 -16.02 -1.40
N ASP A 35 11.68 -14.75 -1.28
CA ASP A 35 10.82 -14.11 -2.28
C ASP A 35 11.34 -12.77 -2.74
N ASP A 36 11.84 -12.79 -3.95
CA ASP A 36 12.65 -11.77 -4.57
C ASP A 36 11.72 -10.81 -5.34
N ILE A 37 10.61 -10.41 -4.69
CA ILE A 37 9.59 -9.50 -5.23
C ILE A 37 10.18 -8.10 -5.30
N SER A 38 10.09 -7.46 -6.47
CA SER A 38 10.60 -6.10 -6.68
C SER A 38 9.77 -5.35 -7.71
N ASN A 39 9.66 -4.01 -7.58
CA ASN A 39 8.82 -3.20 -8.48
C ASN A 39 7.34 -3.59 -8.50
N ILE A 40 6.73 -3.77 -7.32
CA ILE A 40 5.30 -4.06 -7.16
C ILE A 40 4.45 -3.02 -7.90
N ARG A 41 3.35 -3.45 -8.51
CA ARG A 41 2.40 -2.61 -9.27
C ARG A 41 0.99 -2.67 -8.75
N GLY A 42 0.57 -3.82 -8.27
CA GLY A 42 -0.77 -4.04 -7.75
C GLY A 42 -0.75 -5.03 -6.62
N LEU A 43 -1.67 -4.79 -5.69
CA LEU A 43 -1.99 -5.64 -4.55
C LEU A 43 -3.50 -5.85 -4.57
N CYS A 44 -3.93 -7.09 -4.29
CA CYS A 44 -5.31 -7.43 -3.97
C CYS A 44 -5.28 -8.44 -2.82
N ALA A 45 -6.22 -8.35 -1.88
CA ALA A 45 -6.33 -9.29 -0.77
C ALA A 45 -7.80 -9.56 -0.47
N GLY A 46 -8.07 -10.73 0.12
CA GLY A 46 -9.42 -11.13 0.53
C GLY A 46 -10.21 -11.92 -0.51
N SER A 47 -9.56 -12.38 -1.59
CA SER A 47 -10.10 -13.49 -2.37
C SER A 47 -10.03 -14.78 -1.55
N ASP A 48 -10.85 -15.76 -1.90
CA ASP A 48 -10.76 -17.16 -1.45
C ASP A 48 -10.82 -18.01 -2.73
N LEU A 49 -9.66 -18.12 -3.39
CA LEU A 49 -9.51 -18.62 -4.75
C LEU A 49 -9.64 -20.14 -4.79
N ASP A 50 -9.18 -20.83 -3.74
CA ASP A 50 -9.25 -22.29 -3.63
C ASP A 50 -10.43 -22.80 -2.79
N GLN A 51 -11.21 -21.90 -2.19
CA GLN A 51 -12.44 -22.18 -1.45
C GLN A 51 -12.22 -22.94 -0.14
N ASP A 52 -11.07 -22.78 0.49
CA ASP A 52 -10.77 -23.39 1.78
C ASP A 52 -11.19 -22.52 2.98
N GLY A 53 -11.69 -21.31 2.70
CA GLY A 53 -12.14 -20.34 3.70
C GLY A 53 -11.01 -19.47 4.26
N LYS A 54 -9.79 -19.59 3.76
CA LYS A 54 -8.67 -18.73 4.08
C LYS A 54 -8.37 -17.79 2.91
N PRO A 55 -8.19 -16.49 3.15
CA PRO A 55 -8.03 -15.56 2.05
C PRO A 55 -6.63 -15.61 1.41
N GLU A 56 -6.51 -15.23 0.14
CA GLU A 56 -5.22 -14.99 -0.50
C GLU A 56 -4.82 -13.52 -0.58
N ILE A 57 -3.50 -13.32 -0.78
CA ILE A 57 -2.86 -12.06 -1.14
C ILE A 57 -2.24 -12.24 -2.52
N ILE A 58 -2.65 -11.38 -3.47
CA ILE A 58 -2.18 -11.39 -4.86
C ILE A 58 -1.34 -10.14 -5.11
N VAL A 59 -0.12 -10.33 -5.62
CA VAL A 59 0.85 -9.25 -5.90
C VAL A 59 1.31 -9.32 -7.34
N THR A 60 1.36 -8.18 -8.02
CA THR A 60 1.94 -8.10 -9.38
C THR A 60 3.23 -7.31 -9.39
N ASP A 61 4.19 -7.75 -10.20
CA ASP A 61 5.47 -7.07 -10.37
C ASP A 61 5.99 -7.15 -11.82
N TYR A 62 7.14 -6.52 -12.11
CA TYR A 62 7.79 -6.55 -13.43
C TYR A 62 8.99 -7.48 -13.55
N ARG A 63 9.25 -8.32 -12.55
CA ARG A 63 10.33 -9.30 -12.62
C ARG A 63 10.07 -10.28 -13.77
N ASN A 64 11.12 -10.72 -14.44
CA ASN A 64 11.07 -11.66 -15.57
C ASN A 64 10.02 -11.33 -16.65
N GLY A 65 9.76 -10.04 -16.92
CA GLY A 65 8.77 -9.61 -17.91
C GLY A 65 7.34 -9.48 -17.39
N GLY A 66 7.14 -9.59 -16.07
CA GLY A 66 5.85 -9.52 -15.40
C GLY A 66 5.54 -10.79 -14.64
N MET A 67 5.22 -10.68 -13.35
CA MET A 67 4.76 -11.80 -12.54
C MET A 67 3.48 -11.48 -11.79
N VAL A 68 2.75 -12.56 -11.47
CA VAL A 68 1.68 -12.58 -10.49
C VAL A 68 2.08 -13.59 -9.42
N HIS A 69 2.20 -13.11 -8.18
CA HIS A 69 2.46 -13.93 -6.99
C HIS A 69 1.15 -14.10 -6.22
N VAL A 70 0.90 -15.30 -5.71
CA VAL A 70 -0.29 -15.63 -4.92
C VAL A 70 0.18 -16.29 -3.63
N TYR A 71 -0.22 -15.72 -2.50
CA TYR A 71 0.12 -16.18 -1.17
C TYR A 71 -1.14 -16.61 -0.43
N GLU A 72 -1.12 -17.81 0.14
CA GLU A 72 -2.19 -18.33 1.01
C GLU A 72 -1.97 -17.86 2.46
N VAL A 73 -3.02 -17.37 3.11
CA VAL A 73 -3.00 -17.17 4.55
C VAL A 73 -3.16 -18.53 5.22
N THR A 74 -2.13 -19.06 5.88
CA THR A 74 -2.21 -20.39 6.51
C THR A 74 -2.66 -20.40 7.97
N GLY A 75 -2.86 -19.23 8.58
CA GLY A 75 -3.34 -19.08 9.95
C GLY A 75 -3.42 -17.62 10.39
N ASP A 76 -3.98 -17.38 11.57
CA ASP A 76 -3.89 -16.11 12.29
C ASP A 76 -2.69 -16.15 13.25
N ASN A 77 -1.88 -15.08 13.29
CA ASN A 77 -0.71 -15.01 14.17
C ASN A 77 -1.11 -14.57 15.60
N THR A 78 -2.16 -15.19 16.16
CA THR A 78 -2.78 -14.84 17.46
C THR A 78 -2.64 -15.91 18.52
#